data_AF-A0A2P1PU18-F1
#
_entry.id   AF-A0A2P1PU18-F1
#
_cell.length_a   1.000
_cell.length_b   1.000
_cell.length_c   1.000
_cell.angle_alpha   90.00
_cell.angle_beta   90.00
_cell.angle_gamma   90.00
#
_symmetry.space_group_name_H-M   'P 1'
#
loop_
_entity.id
_entity.type
_entity.pdbx_description
1 polymer ?
#
loop_
_entity_poly.entity_id
_entity_poly.type
_entity_poly.pdbx_seq_one_letter_code
_entity_poly.pdbx_strand_id
1 'polypeptide(L)'
;MDLRNACERWLVQALTDLGPVLCLHRDADPHALLGLRQATLIRVQVRIDSDGICESLSFLDADENPCWRLCLLPDSNYWAWDRILAELQCASESDVNATYCPGNTFWRCCPLRLHACATVSGPTLAAAPVQLSATGAQQAERLARIASGGRLAA
;
A
#
# COMPACT_ATOMS: atom_id res chain seq x y z
N MET A 1 21.78 3.28 18.74
CA MET A 1 20.41 2.88 18.38
C MET A 1 20.31 3.02 16.88
N ASP A 2 20.13 1.92 16.17
CA ASP A 2 20.19 1.90 14.70
C ASP A 2 18.90 2.49 14.12
N LEU A 3 19.00 3.68 13.50
CA LEU A 3 17.86 4.44 12.99
C LEU A 3 17.04 3.63 11.97
N ARG A 4 17.71 2.79 11.17
CA ARG A 4 17.05 1.90 10.21
C ARG A 4 16.09 0.92 10.91
N ASN A 5 16.54 0.29 12.00
CA ASN A 5 15.71 -0.64 12.77
C ASN A 5 14.54 0.03 13.48
N ALA A 6 14.65 1.31 13.83
CA ALA A 6 13.55 2.09 14.41
C ALA A 6 12.52 2.46 13.34
N CYS A 7 12.97 2.90 12.16
CA CYS A 7 12.09 3.20 11.02
C CYS A 7 11.35 1.96 10.53
N GLU A 8 12.02 0.80 10.43
CA GLU A 8 11.38 -0.45 10.03
C GLU A 8 10.29 -0.88 11.03
N ARG A 9 10.57 -0.81 12.34
CA ARG A 9 9.57 -1.13 13.38
C ARG A 9 8.37 -0.18 13.34
N TRP A 10 8.63 1.10 13.16
CA TRP A 10 7.58 2.10 13.02
C TRP A 10 6.70 1.76 11.82
N LEU A 11 7.29 1.49 10.65
CA LEU A 11 6.55 1.19 9.43
C LEU A 11 5.69 -0.08 9.60
N VAL A 12 6.25 -1.13 10.23
CA VAL A 12 5.50 -2.37 10.53
C VAL A 12 4.28 -2.08 11.40
N GLN A 13 4.45 -1.28 12.45
CA GLN A 13 3.35 -0.93 13.34
C GLN A 13 2.30 -0.07 12.62
N ALA A 14 2.74 0.98 11.93
CA ALA A 14 1.85 1.90 11.24
C ALA A 14 1.01 1.18 10.18
N LEU A 15 1.62 0.30 9.37
CA LEU A 15 0.91 -0.50 8.38
C LEU A 15 -0.05 -1.53 9.01
N THR A 16 0.24 -2.02 10.22
CA THR A 16 -0.67 -2.91 10.96
C THR A 16 -1.94 -2.19 11.41
N ASP A 17 -1.82 -0.91 11.78
CA ASP A 17 -2.93 -0.11 12.32
C ASP A 17 -3.95 0.33 11.24
N LEU A 18 -3.61 0.15 9.95
CA LEU A 18 -4.46 0.51 8.80
C LEU A 18 -5.77 -0.28 8.70
N GLY A 19 -5.82 -1.49 9.27
CA GLY A 19 -6.96 -2.38 9.08
C GLY A 19 -7.05 -2.92 7.64
N PRO A 20 -8.27 -3.12 7.09
CA PRO A 20 -8.48 -3.56 5.72
C PRO A 20 -7.99 -2.52 4.71
N VAL A 21 -7.20 -2.94 3.73
CA VAL A 21 -6.72 -2.12 2.62
C VAL A 21 -6.78 -2.89 1.31
N LEU A 22 -6.82 -2.18 0.18
CA LEU A 22 -6.62 -2.84 -1.11
C LEU A 22 -5.13 -2.84 -1.43
N CYS A 23 -4.53 -4.02 -1.49
CA CYS A 23 -3.15 -4.20 -1.89
C CYS A 23 -3.06 -4.44 -3.40
N LEU A 24 -2.15 -3.73 -4.06
CA LEU A 24 -1.75 -3.95 -5.44
C LEU A 24 -0.31 -4.44 -5.46
N HIS A 25 -0.09 -5.63 -6.02
CA HIS A 25 1.24 -6.18 -6.25
C HIS A 25 1.37 -6.68 -7.69
N ARG A 26 2.60 -6.86 -8.18
CA ARG A 26 2.80 -7.32 -9.57
C ARG A 26 2.22 -8.73 -9.72
N ASP A 27 1.56 -9.03 -10.85
CA ASP A 27 1.00 -10.36 -11.13
C ASP A 27 2.11 -11.44 -11.18
N ALA A 28 3.34 -11.02 -11.52
CA ALA A 28 4.53 -11.87 -11.50
C ALA A 28 5.01 -12.22 -10.08
N ASP A 29 4.58 -11.48 -9.04
CA ASP A 29 5.02 -11.73 -7.67
C ASP A 29 4.23 -12.92 -7.08
N PRO A 30 4.91 -13.96 -6.57
CA PRO A 30 4.25 -15.13 -5.99
C PRO A 30 3.46 -14.82 -4.71
N HIS A 31 3.83 -13.74 -4.01
CA HIS A 31 3.21 -13.32 -2.75
C HIS A 31 3.05 -11.81 -2.68
N ALA A 32 1.94 -11.36 -2.09
CA ALA A 32 1.60 -9.94 -2.00
C ALA A 32 2.66 -9.08 -1.32
N LEU A 33 3.40 -9.62 -0.35
CA LEU A 33 4.41 -8.86 0.41
C LEU A 33 5.80 -8.83 -0.24
N LEU A 34 5.99 -9.45 -1.40
CA LEU A 34 7.30 -9.46 -2.07
C LEU A 34 7.73 -8.04 -2.45
N GLY A 35 6.84 -7.26 -3.04
CA GLY A 35 7.11 -5.87 -3.41
C GLY A 35 7.48 -5.00 -2.20
N LEU A 36 6.82 -5.17 -1.06
CA LEU A 36 7.18 -4.48 0.19
C LEU A 36 8.64 -4.75 0.60
N ARG A 37 9.12 -5.99 0.46
CA ARG A 37 10.50 -6.36 0.82
C ARG A 37 11.54 -5.78 -0.13
N GLN A 38 11.15 -5.47 -1.36
CA GLN A 38 12.01 -4.87 -2.38
C GLN A 38 11.97 -3.34 -2.35
N ALA A 39 11.02 -2.77 -1.63
CA ALA A 39 10.80 -1.34 -1.59
C ALA A 39 11.95 -0.62 -0.88
N THR A 40 12.48 0.40 -1.53
CA THR A 40 13.51 1.30 -0.97
C THR A 40 12.93 2.67 -0.64
N LEU A 41 11.79 3.02 -1.25
CA LEU A 41 11.13 4.32 -1.09
C LEU A 41 9.61 4.16 -1.01
N ILE A 42 8.97 5.01 -0.22
CA ILE A 42 7.50 5.12 -0.14
C ILE A 42 7.11 6.51 -0.64
N ARG A 43 6.13 6.59 -1.54
CA ARG A 43 5.54 7.83 -2.03
C ARG A 43 4.04 7.85 -1.74
N VAL A 44 3.57 8.95 -1.18
CA VAL A 44 2.14 9.24 -1.09
C VAL A 44 1.65 9.67 -2.47
N GLN A 45 0.55 9.08 -2.94
CA GLN A 45 -0.08 9.43 -4.20
C GLN A 45 -1.54 9.75 -3.97
N VAL A 46 -1.94 10.93 -4.42
CA VAL A 46 -3.34 11.36 -4.46
C VAL A 46 -3.74 11.48 -5.91
N ARG A 47 -4.81 10.79 -6.29
CA ARG A 47 -5.45 10.91 -7.59
C ARG A 47 -6.83 11.49 -7.40
N ILE A 48 -7.18 12.47 -8.22
CA ILE A 48 -8.55 12.98 -8.32
C ILE A 48 -9.12 12.45 -9.63
N ASP A 49 -10.31 11.88 -9.57
CA ASP A 49 -11.07 11.43 -10.73
C ASP A 49 -12.55 11.82 -10.60
N SER A 50 -13.39 11.37 -11.53
CA SER A 50 -14.81 11.74 -11.57
C SER A 50 -15.62 11.29 -10.35
N ASP A 51 -15.16 10.28 -9.61
CA ASP A 51 -15.87 9.73 -8.46
C ASP A 51 -15.22 10.16 -7.12
N GLY A 52 -14.17 10.98 -7.17
CA GLY A 52 -13.59 11.64 -6.01
C GLY A 52 -12.08 11.44 -5.87
N ILE A 53 -11.62 11.51 -4.62
CA ILE A 53 -10.20 11.41 -4.26
C ILE A 53 -9.87 9.93 -3.99
N CYS A 54 -8.78 9.47 -4.61
CA CYS A 54 -8.17 8.18 -4.35
C CYS A 54 -6.77 8.40 -3.77
N GLU A 55 -6.60 8.03 -2.51
CA GLU A 55 -5.31 8.07 -1.82
C GLU A 55 -4.65 6.69 -1.86
N SER A 56 -3.34 6.69 -2.10
CA SER A 56 -2.55 5.47 -2.09
C SER A 56 -1.13 5.70 -1.60
N LEU A 57 -0.55 4.66 -1.00
CA LEU A 57 0.88 4.58 -0.69
C LEU A 57 1.53 3.69 -1.76
N SER A 58 2.43 4.27 -2.55
CA SER A 58 3.21 3.53 -3.55
C SER A 58 4.61 3.26 -3.01
N PHE A 59 4.98 2.00 -3.04
CA PHE A 59 6.29 1.52 -2.66
C PHE A 59 7.08 1.27 -3.94
N LEU A 60 8.28 1.83 -3.99
CA LEU A 60 9.14 1.83 -5.16
C LEU A 60 10.37 0.98 -4.88
N ASP A 61 10.78 0.18 -5.87
CA ASP A 61 12.02 -0.58 -5.83
C ASP A 61 13.26 0.33 -6.01
N ALA A 62 14.45 -0.27 -6.02
CA ALA A 62 15.71 0.45 -6.17
C ALA A 62 15.83 1.22 -7.51
N ASP A 63 15.05 0.84 -8.52
CA ASP A 63 14.97 1.52 -9.82
C ASP A 63 13.83 2.57 -9.85
N GLU A 64 13.26 2.89 -8.70
CA GLU A 64 12.10 3.76 -8.50
C GLU A 64 10.82 3.31 -9.21
N ASN A 65 10.73 2.04 -9.60
CA ASN A 65 9.53 1.50 -10.21
C ASN A 65 8.53 1.07 -9.12
N PRO A 66 7.22 1.35 -9.28
CA PRO A 66 6.21 0.82 -8.37
C PRO A 66 6.27 -0.71 -8.32
N CYS A 67 6.54 -1.27 -7.14
CA CYS A 67 6.58 -2.70 -6.89
C CYS A 67 5.43 -3.15 -5.97
N TRP A 68 4.89 -2.24 -5.17
CA TRP A 68 3.78 -2.51 -4.27
C TRP A 68 2.97 -1.24 -4.03
N ARG A 69 1.66 -1.37 -3.85
CA ARG A 69 0.81 -0.22 -3.52
C ARG A 69 -0.30 -0.62 -2.57
N LEU A 70 -0.63 0.29 -1.66
CA LEU A 70 -1.81 0.20 -0.80
C LEU A 70 -2.76 1.32 -1.17
N CYS A 71 -4.03 1.02 -1.38
CA CYS A 71 -5.07 2.01 -1.57
C CYS A 71 -6.01 2.02 -0.36
N LEU A 72 -6.40 3.22 0.06
CA LEU A 72 -7.36 3.42 1.12
C LEU A 72 -8.76 2.91 0.69
N LEU A 73 -9.42 2.20 1.59
CA LEU A 73 -10.81 1.75 1.43
C LEU A 73 -11.70 2.41 2.49
N PRO A 74 -13.03 2.44 2.27
CA PRO A 74 -14.00 2.85 3.30
C PRO A 74 -13.87 2.05 4.61
N ASP A 75 -13.43 0.79 4.52
CA ASP A 75 -13.21 -0.11 5.65
C ASP A 75 -11.90 0.15 6.40
N SER A 76 -11.00 0.95 5.83
CA SER A 76 -9.69 1.25 6.42
C SER A 76 -9.80 2.15 7.64
N ASN A 77 -8.82 2.06 8.54
CA ASN A 77 -8.66 3.00 9.62
C ASN A 77 -8.08 4.32 9.10
N TYR A 78 -8.96 5.28 8.80
CA TYR A 78 -8.59 6.59 8.27
C TYR A 78 -7.59 7.34 9.16
N TRP A 79 -7.70 7.24 10.49
CA TRP A 79 -6.78 7.92 11.40
C TRP A 79 -5.36 7.36 11.36
N ALA A 80 -5.23 6.04 11.23
CA ALA A 80 -3.92 5.40 11.05
C ALA A 80 -3.31 5.78 9.70
N TRP A 81 -4.14 5.85 8.65
CA TRP A 81 -3.72 6.30 7.33
C TRP A 81 -3.22 7.74 7.34
N ASP A 82 -4.00 8.68 7.86
CA ASP A 82 -3.65 10.10 7.95
C ASP A 82 -2.36 10.33 8.73
N ARG A 83 -2.19 9.59 9.85
CA ARG A 83 -0.95 9.61 10.62
C ARG A 83 0.27 9.17 9.78
N ILE A 84 0.15 8.12 8.98
CA ILE A 84 1.23 7.71 8.07
C ILE A 84 1.55 8.82 7.08
N LEU A 85 0.52 9.45 6.48
CA LEU A 85 0.73 10.52 5.52
C LEU A 85 1.50 11.70 6.15
N ALA A 86 1.08 12.13 7.33
CA ALA A 86 1.73 13.23 8.05
C ALA A 86 3.20 12.92 8.39
N GLU A 87 3.48 11.69 8.84
CA GLU A 87 4.84 11.28 9.19
C GLU A 87 5.74 11.10 7.94
N LEU A 88 5.20 10.62 6.82
CA LEU A 88 5.94 10.53 5.55
C LEU A 88 6.22 11.91 4.94
N GLN A 89 5.26 12.84 5.01
CA GLN A 89 5.44 14.22 4.53
C GLN A 89 6.48 14.98 5.36
N CYS A 90 6.53 14.75 6.67
CA CYS A 90 7.58 15.31 7.53
C CYS A 90 8.98 14.79 7.16
N ALA A 91 9.06 13.58 6.62
CA ALA A 91 10.31 12.96 6.19
C ALA A 91 10.76 13.34 4.76
N SER A 92 9.88 13.92 3.91
CA SER A 92 10.20 14.30 2.53
C SER A 92 9.86 15.77 2.23
N GLU A 93 10.86 16.60 1.92
CA GLU A 93 10.67 17.99 1.45
C GLU A 93 10.18 18.10 -0.02
N SER A 94 9.77 16.98 -0.66
CA SER A 94 9.60 16.92 -2.12
C SER A 94 8.14 16.79 -2.55
N ASP A 95 7.78 17.58 -3.57
CA ASP A 95 6.45 17.74 -4.16
C ASP A 95 5.63 16.46 -4.32
N VAL A 96 4.38 16.55 -3.88
CA VAL A 96 3.24 15.68 -4.20
C VAL A 96 2.92 15.79 -5.70
N ASN A 97 3.82 15.33 -6.56
CA ASN A 97 3.55 15.18 -7.99
C ASN A 97 3.42 13.70 -8.31
N ALA A 98 2.17 13.29 -8.52
CA ALA A 98 1.79 11.94 -8.93
C ALA A 98 2.39 11.61 -10.30
N THR A 99 3.54 10.95 -10.33
CA THR A 99 3.98 10.27 -11.56
C THR A 99 3.16 9.00 -11.72
N TYR A 100 2.17 9.06 -12.59
CA TYR A 100 1.55 7.89 -13.18
C TYR A 100 2.62 7.14 -13.97
N CYS A 101 3.13 6.02 -13.45
CA CYS A 101 4.02 5.15 -14.19
C CYS A 101 3.19 4.32 -15.19
N PRO A 102 3.34 4.54 -16.50
CA PRO A 102 2.67 3.74 -17.52
C PRO A 102 3.50 2.48 -17.74
N GLY A 103 3.43 1.54 -16.79
CA GLY A 103 3.92 0.19 -17.01
C GLY A 103 2.78 -0.68 -17.49
N ASN A 104 3.02 -1.51 -18.51
CA ASN A 104 2.14 -2.64 -18.89
C ASN A 104 2.18 -3.76 -17.82
N THR A 105 2.26 -3.36 -16.55
CA THR A 105 2.39 -4.22 -15.40
C THR A 105 0.99 -4.64 -15.01
N PHE A 106 0.68 -5.91 -15.23
CA PHE A 106 -0.54 -6.49 -14.69
C PHE A 106 -0.44 -6.50 -13.16
N TRP A 107 -1.42 -5.89 -12.53
CA TRP A 107 -1.53 -5.85 -11.07
C TRP A 107 -2.50 -6.94 -10.61
N ARG A 108 -2.16 -7.60 -9.50
CA ARG A 108 -3.16 -8.30 -8.69
C ARG A 108 -3.63 -7.36 -7.60
N CYS A 109 -4.95 -7.29 -7.45
CA CYS A 109 -5.61 -6.48 -6.44
C CYS A 109 -6.19 -7.40 -5.37
N CYS A 110 -5.68 -7.32 -4.15
CA CYS A 110 -6.01 -8.23 -3.08
C CYS A 110 -6.48 -7.43 -1.86
N PRO A 111 -7.77 -7.51 -1.47
CA PRO A 111 -8.21 -7.01 -0.17
C PRO A 111 -7.50 -7.78 0.93
N LEU A 112 -6.74 -7.09 1.77
CA LEU A 112 -6.01 -7.73 2.86
C LEU A 112 -5.93 -6.85 4.09
N ARG A 113 -5.64 -7.49 5.22
CA ARG A 113 -5.19 -6.85 6.45
C ARG A 113 -3.74 -7.22 6.72
N LEU A 114 -2.95 -6.21 7.04
CA LEU A 114 -1.57 -6.36 7.47
C LEU A 114 -1.52 -6.59 8.98
N HIS A 115 -0.63 -7.47 9.42
CA HIS A 115 -0.40 -7.73 10.84
C HIS A 115 1.07 -7.94 11.14
N ALA A 116 1.52 -7.41 12.27
CA ALA A 116 2.85 -7.65 12.79
C ALA A 116 2.98 -9.11 13.26
N CYS A 117 4.08 -9.75 12.86
CA CYS A 117 4.46 -11.09 13.30
C CYS A 117 5.86 -11.00 13.92
N ALA A 118 6.05 -11.60 15.10
CA ALA A 118 7.35 -11.64 15.74
C ALA A 118 8.24 -12.70 15.07
N THR A 119 9.44 -12.30 14.64
CA THR A 119 10.47 -13.24 14.16
C THR A 119 11.74 -13.10 14.98
N VAL A 120 12.65 -14.07 14.84
CA VAL A 120 13.97 -14.05 15.50
C VAL A 120 14.77 -12.79 15.11
N SER A 121 14.53 -12.25 13.91
CA SER A 121 15.20 -11.06 13.38
C SER A 121 14.48 -9.74 13.70
N GLY A 122 13.34 -9.79 14.41
CA GLY A 122 12.51 -8.61 14.70
C GLY A 122 11.07 -8.73 14.18
N PRO A 123 10.23 -7.71 14.38
CA PRO A 123 8.86 -7.73 13.88
C PRO A 123 8.86 -7.65 12.35
N THR A 124 8.10 -8.54 11.71
CA THR A 124 7.86 -8.55 10.27
C THR A 124 6.38 -8.33 9.98
N LEU A 125 6.05 -8.02 8.74
CA LEU A 125 4.67 -7.96 8.28
C LEU A 125 4.24 -9.29 7.69
N ALA A 126 3.03 -9.70 8.04
CA ALA A 126 2.28 -10.74 7.39
C ALA A 126 0.95 -10.16 6.87
N ALA A 127 0.35 -10.84 5.90
CA ALA A 127 -0.89 -10.41 5.27
C ALA A 127 -1.92 -11.53 5.33
N ALA A 128 -3.15 -11.18 5.63
CA ALA A 128 -4.29 -12.08 5.59
C ALA A 128 -5.38 -11.50 4.68
N PRO A 129 -6.02 -12.32 3.83
CA PRO A 129 -7.17 -11.86 3.05
C PRO A 129 -8.28 -11.40 3.99
N VAL A 130 -9.06 -10.41 3.56
CA VAL A 130 -10.13 -9.83 4.38
C VAL A 130 -11.42 -9.71 3.58
N GLN A 131 -12.55 -9.99 4.23
CA GLN A 131 -13.86 -9.71 3.67
C GLN A 131 -14.17 -8.22 3.86
N LEU A 132 -14.55 -7.56 2.77
CA LEU A 132 -14.90 -6.15 2.77
C LEU A 132 -16.40 -5.95 3.00
N SER A 133 -16.76 -4.78 3.52
CA SER A 133 -18.12 -4.27 3.41
C SER A 133 -18.55 -4.14 1.94
N ALA A 134 -19.86 -4.04 1.67
CA ALA A 134 -20.36 -3.84 0.31
C ALA A 134 -19.77 -2.57 -0.34
N THR A 135 -19.68 -1.47 0.41
CA THR A 135 -19.08 -0.22 -0.05
C THR A 135 -17.57 -0.38 -0.30
N GLY A 136 -16.89 -1.11 0.57
CA GLY A 136 -15.47 -1.44 0.41
C GLY A 136 -15.20 -2.26 -0.84
N ALA A 137 -16.01 -3.28 -1.09
CA ALA A 137 -15.91 -4.13 -2.28
C ALA A 137 -16.14 -3.32 -3.56
N GLN A 138 -17.17 -2.46 -3.60
CA GLN A 138 -17.43 -1.58 -4.74
C GLN A 138 -16.25 -0.65 -5.03
N GLN A 139 -15.67 -0.04 -3.99
CA GLN A 139 -14.50 0.81 -4.14
C GLN A 139 -13.27 0.01 -4.58
N ALA A 140 -13.08 -1.19 -4.05
CA ALA A 140 -11.96 -2.06 -4.42
C ALA A 140 -12.02 -2.48 -5.89
N GLU A 141 -13.19 -2.89 -6.38
CA GLU A 141 -13.42 -3.21 -7.80
C GLU A 141 -13.14 -2.02 -8.70
N ARG A 142 -13.60 -0.84 -8.29
CA ARG A 142 -13.36 0.40 -9.00
C ARG A 142 -11.86 0.71 -9.12
N LEU A 143 -11.13 0.64 -8.00
CA LEU A 143 -9.68 0.87 -7.97
C LEU A 143 -8.92 -0.18 -8.79
N ALA A 144 -9.37 -1.44 -8.79
CA ALA A 144 -8.81 -2.50 -9.62
C ALA A 144 -8.96 -2.21 -11.13
N ARG A 145 -10.11 -1.65 -11.56
CA ARG A 145 -10.30 -1.24 -12.96
C ARG A 145 -9.38 -0.08 -13.37
N ILE A 146 -9.12 0.86 -12.47
CA ILE A 146 -8.26 2.03 -12.73
C ILE A 146 -6.78 1.64 -12.78
N ALA A 147 -6.38 0.66 -11.98
CA ALA A 147 -5.05 0.06 -12.05
C ALA A 147 -4.95 -0.82 -13.30
N SER A 148 -4.66 -0.21 -14.46
CA SER A 148 -4.50 -0.82 -15.79
C SER A 148 -4.34 -2.35 -15.81
N GLY A 149 -5.44 -3.09 -16.04
CA GLY A 149 -5.44 -4.56 -16.13
C GLY A 149 -5.51 -5.33 -14.79
N GLY A 150 -5.80 -4.63 -13.70
CA GLY A 150 -5.93 -5.18 -12.35
C GLY A 150 -7.02 -6.25 -12.26
N ARG A 151 -6.66 -7.45 -11.78
CA ARG A 151 -7.64 -8.50 -11.44
C ARG A 151 -7.81 -8.52 -9.93
N LEU A 152 -9.05 -8.42 -9.47
CA LEU A 152 -9.38 -8.64 -8.05
C LEU A 152 -9.18 -10.13 -7.75
N ALA A 153 -8.28 -10.44 -6.82
CA ALA A 153 -8.11 -11.78 -6.29
C ALA A 153 -9.18 -12.01 -5.21
N ALA A 154 -9.90 -13.13 -5.34
CA ALA A 154 -10.89 -13.59 -4.37
C ALA A 154 -10.21 -14.25 -3.16
#